data_AF-A0A7V8JA13-F1
#
_entry.id   AF-A0A7V8JA13-F1
#
_cell.length_a   1.000
_cell.length_b   1.000
_cell.length_c   1.000
_cell.angle_alpha   90.00
_cell.angle_beta   90.00
_cell.angle_gamma   90.00
#
_symmetry.space_group_name_H-M   'P 1'
#
loop_
_entity.id
_entity.type
_entity.pdbx_description
1 polymer ?
#
loop_
_entity_poly.entity_id
_entity_poly.type
_entity_poly.pdbx_seq_one_letter_code
_entity_poly.pdbx_strand_id
1 'polypeptide(L)'
;MHTTLIISFGLALLALMLFIGERLGFSRQTLSYGFIGLWLGLTVINGAVGRVTAHQSLRSELMGGSLVFAVPVAALALYQLFTRA
;
A
#
# COMPACT_ATOMS: atom_id res chain seq x y z
N MET A 1 -13.93 9.07 -4.89
CA MET A 1 -13.04 10.15 -4.42
C MET A 1 -12.13 9.70 -3.26
N HIS A 2 -12.61 8.93 -2.27
CA HIS A 2 -11.78 8.44 -1.14
C HIS A 2 -10.73 7.37 -1.53
N THR A 3 -11.14 6.30 -2.22
CA THR A 3 -10.25 5.17 -2.61
C THR A 3 -9.08 5.62 -3.49
N THR A 4 -9.32 6.54 -4.42
CA THR A 4 -8.29 7.10 -5.30
C THR A 4 -7.21 7.84 -4.51
N LEU A 5 -7.60 8.66 -3.52
CA LEU A 5 -6.64 9.39 -2.68
C LEU A 5 -5.76 8.44 -1.87
N ILE A 6 -6.33 7.37 -1.33
CA ILE A 6 -5.56 6.38 -0.56
C ILE A 6 -4.60 5.62 -1.47
N ILE A 7 -5.03 5.22 -2.67
CA ILE A 7 -4.15 4.57 -3.65
C ILE A 7 -2.99 5.50 -4.03
N SER A 8 -3.28 6.78 -4.34
CA SER A 8 -2.25 7.77 -4.64
C SER A 8 -1.27 7.94 -3.49
N PHE A 9 -1.76 7.98 -2.24
CA PHE A 9 -0.91 8.01 -1.05
C PHE A 9 -0.02 6.77 -0.94
N GLY A 10 -0.56 5.58 -1.19
CA GLY A 10 0.21 4.34 -1.19
C GLY A 10 1.31 4.29 -2.26
N LEU A 11 1.01 4.79 -3.46
CA LEU A 11 2.00 4.88 -4.53
C LEU A 11 3.09 5.92 -4.21
N ALA A 12 2.73 7.07 -3.66
CA ALA A 12 3.70 8.08 -3.22
C ALA A 12 4.58 7.54 -2.09
N LEU A 13 3.99 6.85 -1.11
CA LEU A 13 4.72 6.24 -0.01
C LEU A 13 5.65 5.13 -0.50
N LEU A 14 5.20 4.28 -1.43
CA LEU A 14 6.03 3.26 -2.07
C LEU A 14 7.25 3.90 -2.73
N ALA A 15 7.02 4.92 -3.57
CA ALA A 15 8.09 5.63 -4.27
C ALA A 15 9.08 6.25 -3.28
N LEU A 16 8.58 6.84 -2.18
CA LEU A 16 9.41 7.44 -1.14
C LEU A 16 10.25 6.40 -0.40
N MET A 17 9.65 5.28 0.00
CA MET A 17 10.35 4.19 0.69
C MET A 17 11.43 3.58 -0.20
N LEU A 18 11.16 3.37 -1.48
CA LEU A 18 12.16 2.88 -2.42
C LEU A 18 13.28 3.91 -2.62
N PHE A 19 12.93 5.16 -2.94
CA PHE A 19 13.91 6.21 -3.22
C PHE A 19 14.83 6.51 -2.04
N ILE A 20 14.26 6.70 -0.84
CA ILE A 20 15.06 6.98 0.36
C ILE A 20 15.73 5.71 0.87
N GLY A 21 15.00 4.60 0.92
CA GLY A 21 15.50 3.34 1.46
C GLY A 21 16.72 2.82 0.72
N GLU A 22 16.72 2.88 -0.61
CA GLU A 22 17.88 2.50 -1.42
C GLU A 22 19.07 3.43 -1.17
N ARG A 23 18.83 4.75 -1.01
CA ARG A 23 19.89 5.73 -0.69
C ARG A 23 20.48 5.54 0.71
N LEU A 24 19.70 5.01 1.64
CA LEU A 24 20.14 4.65 2.99
C LEU A 24 20.85 3.29 3.05
N GLY A 25 20.91 2.55 1.95
CA GLY A 25 21.57 1.24 1.86
C GLY A 25 20.70 0.06 2.31
N PHE A 26 19.38 0.23 2.46
CA PHE A 26 18.50 -0.90 2.73
C PHE A 26 18.38 -1.82 1.51
N SER A 27 18.31 -3.12 1.77
CA SER A 27 18.06 -4.10 0.71
C SER A 27 16.65 -3.91 0.13
N ARG A 28 16.51 -4.16 -1.18
CA ARG A 28 15.20 -4.15 -1.85
C ARG A 28 14.20 -5.10 -1.21
N GLN A 29 14.64 -6.25 -0.68
CA GLN A 29 13.77 -7.18 0.05
C GLN A 29 13.24 -6.56 1.34
N THR A 30 14.11 -5.93 2.14
CA THR A 30 13.72 -5.24 3.37
C THR A 30 12.69 -4.15 3.08
N LEU A 31 12.92 -3.33 2.05
CA LEU A 31 11.99 -2.27 1.66
C LEU A 31 10.65 -2.84 1.14
N SER A 32 10.69 -3.92 0.36
CA SER A 32 9.48 -4.55 -0.17
C SER A 32 8.64 -5.16 0.93
N TYR A 33 9.23 -5.99 1.81
CA TYR A 33 8.50 -6.60 2.91
C TYR A 33 8.02 -5.56 3.92
N GLY A 34 8.85 -4.54 4.20
CA GLY A 34 8.48 -3.42 5.05
C GLY A 34 7.28 -2.66 4.49
N PHE A 35 7.31 -2.32 3.19
CA PHE A 35 6.19 -1.66 2.54
C PHE A 35 4.92 -2.52 2.55
N ILE A 36 5.02 -3.81 2.20
CA ILE A 36 3.86 -4.71 2.18
C ILE A 36 3.21 -4.80 3.56
N GLY A 37 4.01 -5.01 4.62
CA GLY A 37 3.50 -5.10 5.99
C GLY A 37 2.86 -3.80 6.46
N LEU A 38 3.54 -2.67 6.23
CA LEU A 38 3.05 -1.34 6.60
C LEU A 38 1.76 -0.98 5.84
N TRP A 39 1.73 -1.23 4.53
CA TRP A 39 0.59 -0.92 3.68
C TRP A 39 -0.62 -1.79 4.00
N LEU A 40 -0.40 -3.07 4.31
CA LEU A 40 -1.44 -3.97 4.79
C LEU A 40 -2.05 -3.44 6.10
N GLY A 41 -1.19 -3.06 7.06
CA GLY A 41 -1.63 -2.48 8.32
C GLY A 41 -2.48 -1.23 8.13
N LEU A 42 -2.02 -0.28 7.31
CA LEU A 42 -2.77 0.94 6.99
C LEU A 42 -4.10 0.65 6.29
N THR A 43 -4.14 -0.34 5.39
CA THR A 43 -5.38 -0.75 4.71
C THR A 43 -6.40 -1.30 5.70
N VAL A 44 -5.96 -2.15 6.63
CA VAL A 44 -6.83 -2.71 7.69
C VAL A 44 -7.34 -1.61 8.61
N ILE A 45 -6.47 -0.68 9.04
CA ILE A 45 -6.87 0.46 9.87
C ILE A 45 -7.89 1.32 9.13
N ASN A 46 -7.65 1.63 7.86
CA ASN A 46 -8.59 2.40 7.04
C ASN A 46 -9.96 1.72 6.97
N GLY A 47 -10.01 0.41 6.73
CA GLY A 47 -11.27 -0.33 6.69
C GLY A 47 -11.98 -0.40 8.04
N ALA A 48 -11.23 -0.53 9.14
CA ALA A 48 -11.78 -0.48 10.49
C ALA A 48 -12.37 0.91 10.81
N VAL A 49 -11.67 1.99 10.45
CA VAL A 49 -12.15 3.37 10.61
C VAL A 49 -13.42 3.59 9.77
N GLY A 50 -13.48 3.11 8.54
CA GLY A 50 -14.65 3.21 7.68
C GLY A 50 -15.89 2.51 8.25
N ARG A 51 -15.71 1.34 8.88
CA ARG A 51 -16.80 0.66 9.60
C ARG A 51 -17.27 1.44 10.83
N VAL A 52 -16.36 1.99 11.62
CA VAL A 52 -16.69 2.65 12.89
C VAL A 52 -17.32 4.02 12.66
N THR A 53 -16.78 4.81 11.72
CA THR A 53 -17.17 6.21 11.52
C THR A 53 -18.28 6.38 10.49
N ALA A 54 -18.31 5.56 9.45
CA ALA A 54 -19.26 5.68 8.34
C ALA A 54 -20.28 4.53 8.28
N HIS A 55 -20.31 3.65 9.30
CA HIS A 55 -21.20 2.49 9.40
C HIS A 55 -21.24 1.62 8.12
N GLN A 56 -20.13 1.59 7.39
CA GLN A 56 -20.04 0.82 6.15
C GLN A 56 -20.11 -0.69 6.44
N SER A 57 -20.70 -1.43 5.50
CA SER A 57 -20.78 -2.88 5.58
C SER A 57 -19.38 -3.52 5.53
N LEU A 58 -19.20 -4.67 6.17
CA LEU A 58 -17.93 -5.40 6.08
C LEU A 58 -17.56 -5.74 4.62
N ARG A 59 -18.57 -6.06 3.80
CA ARG A 59 -18.36 -6.41 2.39
C ARG A 59 -17.81 -5.24 1.58
N SER A 60 -18.33 -4.02 1.78
CA SER A 60 -17.86 -2.83 1.06
C SER A 60 -16.43 -2.47 1.46
N GLU A 61 -16.09 -2.56 2.75
CA GLU A 61 -14.74 -2.31 3.23
C GLU A 61 -13.73 -3.36 2.75
N LEU A 62 -14.14 -4.64 2.67
CA LEU A 62 -13.28 -5.69 2.12
C LEU A 62 -13.03 -5.49 0.62
N MET A 63 -14.05 -5.13 -0.16
CA MET A 63 -13.88 -4.85 -1.59
C MET A 63 -12.99 -3.60 -1.82
N GLY A 64 -13.26 -2.52 -1.09
CA GLY A 64 -12.46 -1.29 -1.16
C GLY A 64 -11.03 -1.52 -0.70
N GLY A 65 -10.85 -2.15 0.46
CA GLY A 65 -9.55 -2.48 1.05
C GLY A 65 -8.72 -3.41 0.16
N SER A 66 -9.34 -4.38 -0.51
CA SER A 66 -8.64 -5.26 -1.46
C SER A 66 -8.01 -4.46 -2.60
N LEU A 67 -8.77 -3.53 -3.18
CA LEU A 67 -8.27 -2.63 -4.24
C LEU A 67 -7.17 -1.70 -3.73
N VAL A 68 -7.37 -1.11 -2.55
CA VAL A 68 -6.43 -0.19 -1.90
C VAL A 68 -5.10 -0.89 -1.62
N PHE A 69 -5.12 -2.14 -1.18
CA PHE A 69 -3.92 -2.93 -0.94
C PHE A 69 -3.27 -3.40 -2.25
N ALA A 70 -4.06 -3.98 -3.15
CA ALA A 70 -3.55 -4.64 -4.34
C ALA A 70 -2.85 -3.69 -5.31
N VAL A 71 -3.36 -2.46 -5.51
CA VAL A 71 -2.80 -1.55 -6.52
C VAL A 71 -1.34 -1.14 -6.20
N PRO A 72 -1.01 -0.66 -4.98
CA PRO A 72 0.38 -0.34 -4.65
C PRO A 72 1.28 -1.57 -4.58
N VAL A 73 0.77 -2.73 -4.14
CA VAL A 73 1.55 -3.98 -4.14
C VAL A 73 1.85 -4.46 -5.57
N ALA A 74 0.89 -4.32 -6.48
CA ALA A 74 1.10 -4.61 -7.90
C ALA A 74 2.14 -3.65 -8.49
N ALA A 75 2.10 -2.36 -8.14
CA ALA A 75 3.11 -1.39 -8.57
C ALA A 75 4.51 -1.77 -8.05
N LEU A 76 4.63 -2.21 -6.79
CA LEU A 76 5.88 -2.74 -6.25
C LEU A 76 6.34 -3.99 -7.03
N ALA A 77 5.43 -4.93 -7.31
CA ALA A 77 5.75 -6.13 -8.07
C ALA A 77 6.25 -5.81 -9.49
N LEU A 78 5.61 -4.85 -10.17
CA LEU A 78 6.05 -4.34 -11.47
C LEU A 78 7.41 -3.66 -11.38
N TYR A 79 7.62 -2.81 -10.38
CA TYR A 79 8.92 -2.18 -10.12
C TYR A 79 10.01 -3.25 -9.97
N GLN A 80 9.76 -4.27 -9.16
CA GLN A 80 10.71 -5.37 -8.97
C GLN A 80 10.96 -6.14 -10.26
N LEU A 81 9.92 -6.39 -11.07
CA LEU A 81 10.04 -7.12 -12.34
C LEU A 81 10.89 -6.34 -13.36
N PHE A 82 10.64 -5.05 -13.52
CA PHE A 82 11.33 -4.21 -14.52
C PHE A 82 12.72 -3.74 -14.09
N THR A 83 13.06 -3.87 -12.80
CA THR A 83 14.37 -3.45 -12.26
C THR A 83 15.25 -4.62 -11.83
N ARG A 84 14.89 -5.87 -12.17
CA ARG A 84 15.82 -7.01 -12.08
C ARG A 84 16.92 -6.80 -13.13
N ALA A 85 18.07 -6.28 -12.67
CA ALA A 85 19.35 -6.38 -13.38
C ALA A 85 20.10 -7.61 -12.86
#